data_AF-A0A7W0H449-F1
#
_entry.id   AF-A0A7W0H449-F1
#
_cell.length_a   1.000
_cell.length_b   1.000
_cell.length_c   1.000
_cell.angle_alpha   90.00
_cell.angle_beta   90.00
_cell.angle_gamma   90.00
#
_symmetry.space_group_name_H-M   'P 1'
#
loop_
_entity.id
_entity.type
_entity.pdbx_description
1 polymer ?
#
loop_
_entity_poly.entity_id
_entity_poly.type
_entity_poly.pdbx_seq_one_letter_code
_entity_poly.pdbx_strand_id
1 'polypeptide(L)'
;GAGELAGELSTALGEEALAYHAGLDRQHRATVQRRFLADEARVICATNAFGMGVDKSNVRTVVHASVPASLEAYYQEAGRAGRDGLPARALLLAENRDKALHVHFIKREQIDEGLPGWLADRIAAAADGEGRYVLDGPELVRGLGGDGDRMRALLGHLTRAGVISSSPSAPDRVAGRVIGRFDGRAAALCRSSLEEGIKARWRQYREIWAYVERESCRRRAILGHFGDRSAPAARPGACCDACDPGLVPAPPPPDPVAIENLDDAIISVARAAQPAVGRTTCSEILHGGRSKKLLRNSYDGLPAYGSSSHMRRADILARVDELIDAGRLETTGGPYPVLRLPAHATVA
;
A
#
# COMPACT_ATOMS: atom_id res chain seq x y z
N GLY A 1 -7.07 5.07 4.93
CA GLY A 1 -6.54 3.91 5.73
C GLY A 1 -7.65 2.92 6.04
N ALA A 2 -7.41 1.78 6.71
CA ALA A 2 -8.46 0.75 6.91
C ALA A 2 -9.69 1.25 7.70
N GLY A 3 -9.50 2.12 8.70
CA GLY A 3 -10.61 2.74 9.45
C GLY A 3 -11.43 3.73 8.63
N GLU A 4 -10.77 4.58 7.85
CA GLU A 4 -11.41 5.53 6.93
C GLU A 4 -12.23 4.79 5.87
N LEU A 5 -11.65 3.78 5.22
CA LEU A 5 -12.35 2.95 4.23
C LEU A 5 -13.55 2.21 4.83
N ALA A 6 -13.43 1.73 6.08
CA ALA A 6 -14.55 1.13 6.78
C ALA A 6 -15.69 2.14 7.02
N GLY A 7 -15.37 3.38 7.39
CA GLY A 7 -16.37 4.45 7.54
C GLY A 7 -17.06 4.81 6.22
N GLU A 8 -16.29 4.97 5.15
CA GLU A 8 -16.80 5.24 3.80
C GLU A 8 -17.72 4.12 3.32
N LEU A 9 -17.27 2.86 3.42
CA LEU A 9 -18.08 1.71 3.04
C LEU A 9 -19.32 1.54 3.91
N SER A 10 -19.23 1.85 5.21
CA SER A 10 -20.41 1.78 6.08
C SER A 10 -21.50 2.75 5.62
N THR A 11 -21.09 3.96 5.25
CA THR A 11 -21.98 4.99 4.73
C THR A 11 -22.56 4.61 3.37
N ALA A 12 -21.71 4.17 2.45
CA ALA A 12 -22.12 3.84 1.08
C ALA A 12 -23.01 2.59 0.99
N LEU A 13 -22.80 1.61 1.87
CA LEU A 13 -23.57 0.37 1.88
C LEU A 13 -24.81 0.43 2.78
N GLY A 14 -24.89 1.41 3.69
CA GLY A 14 -25.95 1.47 4.70
C GLY A 14 -25.88 0.35 5.74
N GLU A 15 -24.73 -0.33 5.86
CA GLU A 15 -24.48 -1.45 6.77
C GLU A 15 -23.09 -1.30 7.40
N GLU A 16 -22.88 -1.77 8.63
CA GLU A 16 -21.59 -1.64 9.31
C GLU A 16 -20.47 -2.43 8.61
N ALA A 17 -19.40 -1.72 8.25
CA ALA A 17 -18.12 -2.31 7.86
C ALA A 17 -17.11 -2.18 9.01
N LEU A 18 -16.48 -3.29 9.40
CA LEU A 18 -15.52 -3.30 10.50
C LEU A 18 -14.12 -2.90 10.03
N ALA A 19 -13.35 -2.23 10.89
CA ALA A 19 -11.93 -1.97 10.64
C ALA A 19 -11.04 -2.94 11.42
N TYR A 20 -9.98 -3.45 10.78
CA TYR A 20 -8.98 -4.30 11.42
C TYR A 20 -7.56 -3.90 11.04
N HIS A 21 -6.76 -3.46 12.01
CA HIS A 21 -5.35 -3.11 11.79
C HIS A 21 -4.52 -3.26 13.07
N ALA A 22 -3.20 -3.24 12.93
CA ALA A 22 -2.26 -3.43 14.04
C ALA A 22 -2.36 -2.36 15.13
N GLY A 23 -2.85 -1.15 14.80
CA GLY A 23 -3.07 -0.07 15.78
C GLY A 23 -4.26 -0.26 16.72
N LEU A 24 -5.10 -1.28 16.52
CA LEU A 24 -6.17 -1.63 17.45
C LEU A 24 -5.61 -2.42 18.63
N ASP A 25 -6.14 -2.17 19.83
CA ASP A 25 -5.78 -2.98 21.00
C ASP A 25 -6.22 -4.44 20.82
N ARG A 26 -5.61 -5.32 21.63
CA ARG A 26 -5.80 -6.77 21.50
C ARG A 26 -7.27 -7.20 21.72
N GLN A 27 -7.98 -6.56 22.65
CA GLN A 27 -9.36 -6.92 22.98
C GLN A 27 -10.31 -6.48 21.87
N HIS A 28 -10.10 -5.28 21.32
CA HIS A 28 -10.85 -4.77 20.19
C HIS A 28 -10.64 -5.65 18.93
N ARG A 29 -9.39 -6.02 18.63
CA ARG A 29 -9.09 -6.94 17.51
C ARG A 29 -9.81 -8.28 17.64
N ALA A 30 -9.77 -8.88 18.84
CA ALA A 30 -10.45 -10.15 19.09
C ALA A 30 -11.97 -10.02 18.92
N THR A 31 -12.54 -8.88 19.32
CA THR A 31 -13.97 -8.59 19.17
C THR A 31 -14.35 -8.46 17.70
N VAL A 32 -13.65 -7.62 16.92
CA VAL A 32 -13.88 -7.45 15.47
C VAL A 32 -13.76 -8.79 14.73
N GLN A 33 -12.71 -9.56 15.02
CA GLN A 33 -12.51 -10.88 14.41
C GLN A 33 -13.67 -11.83 14.72
N ARG A 34 -14.11 -11.92 15.98
CA ARG A 34 -15.25 -12.77 16.37
C ARG A 34 -16.53 -12.38 15.63
N ARG A 35 -16.86 -11.08 15.59
CA ARG A 35 -18.07 -10.58 14.92
C ARG A 35 -18.10 -10.95 13.44
N PHE A 36 -16.97 -10.78 12.75
CA PHE A 36 -16.86 -11.16 11.34
C PHE A 36 -16.94 -12.68 11.12
N LEU A 37 -16.29 -13.48 11.97
CA LEU A 37 -16.37 -14.93 11.90
C LEU A 37 -17.79 -15.45 12.11
N ALA A 38 -18.53 -14.84 13.04
CA ALA A 38 -19.91 -15.17 13.40
C ALA A 38 -20.97 -14.60 12.44
N ASP A 39 -20.58 -14.01 11.31
CA ASP A 39 -21.49 -13.39 10.33
C ASP A 39 -22.31 -12.21 10.89
N GLU A 40 -21.90 -11.61 12.03
CA GLU A 40 -22.52 -10.41 12.60
C GLU A 40 -22.17 -9.13 11.81
N ALA A 41 -21.08 -9.17 11.04
CA ALA A 41 -20.70 -8.11 10.11
C ALA A 41 -20.33 -8.71 8.76
N ARG A 42 -20.88 -8.14 7.69
CA ARG A 42 -20.70 -8.65 6.32
C ARG A 42 -19.41 -8.14 5.67
N VAL A 43 -18.89 -7.01 6.13
CA VAL A 43 -17.73 -6.33 5.53
C VAL A 43 -16.67 -6.08 6.60
N ILE A 44 -15.42 -6.37 6.24
CA ILE A 44 -14.25 -6.06 7.06
C ILE A 44 -13.15 -5.45 6.19
N CYS A 45 -12.68 -4.28 6.58
CA CYS A 45 -11.55 -3.57 6.00
C CYS A 45 -10.31 -3.87 6.82
N ALA A 46 -9.33 -4.53 6.22
CA ALA A 46 -8.14 -4.96 6.92
C ALA A 46 -6.85 -4.50 6.24
N THR A 47 -5.81 -4.24 7.03
CA THR A 47 -4.43 -4.23 6.53
C THR A 47 -3.83 -5.64 6.59
N ASN A 48 -2.60 -5.81 6.07
CA ASN A 48 -1.85 -7.08 6.07
C ASN A 48 -1.81 -7.79 7.45
N ALA A 49 -2.08 -7.07 8.55
CA ALA A 49 -2.20 -7.61 9.90
C ALA A 49 -3.34 -8.64 10.11
N PHE A 50 -4.30 -8.74 9.19
CA PHE A 50 -5.38 -9.74 9.27
C PHE A 50 -4.99 -11.11 8.67
N GLY A 51 -3.83 -11.18 8.01
CA GLY A 51 -3.40 -12.32 7.21
C GLY A 51 -3.11 -13.63 7.96
N MET A 52 -2.93 -13.62 9.28
CA MET A 52 -2.36 -14.80 9.97
C MET A 52 -3.36 -15.72 10.69
N GLY A 53 -4.69 -15.55 10.57
CA GLY A 53 -5.59 -16.42 11.34
C GLY A 53 -7.10 -16.36 11.11
N VAL A 54 -7.58 -15.74 10.04
CA VAL A 54 -9.02 -15.76 9.73
C VAL A 54 -9.33 -16.94 8.84
N ASP A 55 -9.87 -18.00 9.45
CA ASP A 55 -10.38 -19.19 8.77
C ASP A 55 -11.90 -19.10 8.64
N LYS A 56 -12.35 -18.24 7.72
CA LYS A 56 -13.75 -18.11 7.35
C LYS A 56 -13.95 -18.72 5.98
N SER A 57 -14.67 -19.84 5.89
CA SER A 57 -14.80 -20.58 4.64
C SER A 57 -15.69 -19.89 3.60
N ASN A 58 -16.67 -19.12 4.07
CA ASN A 58 -17.75 -18.54 3.27
C ASN A 58 -17.48 -17.09 2.80
N VAL A 59 -16.23 -16.64 2.73
CA VAL A 59 -15.91 -15.32 2.16
C VAL A 59 -16.23 -15.30 0.66
N ARG A 60 -17.09 -14.37 0.22
CA ARG A 60 -17.56 -14.26 -1.17
C ARG A 60 -16.73 -13.31 -2.03
N THR A 61 -16.21 -12.25 -1.43
CA THR A 61 -15.46 -11.23 -2.15
C THR A 61 -14.25 -10.81 -1.32
N VAL A 62 -13.08 -10.81 -1.95
CA VAL A 62 -11.88 -10.15 -1.44
C VAL A 62 -11.58 -8.96 -2.35
N VAL A 63 -11.43 -7.78 -1.77
CA VAL A 63 -11.10 -6.55 -2.50
C VAL A 63 -9.76 -6.02 -2.02
N HIS A 64 -8.82 -5.85 -2.95
CA HIS A 64 -7.58 -5.12 -2.70
C HIS A 64 -7.79 -3.69 -3.17
N ALA A 65 -7.87 -2.75 -2.23
CA ALA A 65 -7.99 -1.31 -2.51
C ALA A 65 -6.67 -0.67 -2.97
N SER A 66 -5.57 -1.42 -2.91
CA SER A 66 -4.26 -1.04 -3.42
C SER A 66 -3.52 -2.29 -3.90
N VAL A 67 -2.59 -2.13 -4.84
CA VAL A 67 -1.78 -3.25 -5.33
C VAL A 67 -0.92 -3.85 -4.20
N PRO A 68 -0.99 -5.17 -3.93
CA PRO A 68 -0.13 -5.83 -2.95
C PRO A 68 1.36 -5.73 -3.30
N ALA A 69 2.24 -5.90 -2.32
CA ALA A 69 3.69 -5.76 -2.50
C ALA A 69 4.29 -6.83 -3.43
N SER A 70 3.62 -7.98 -3.58
CA SER A 70 4.05 -9.06 -4.45
C SER A 70 2.87 -9.90 -4.94
N LEU A 71 3.11 -10.73 -5.97
CA LEU A 71 2.09 -11.64 -6.49
C LEU A 71 1.76 -12.77 -5.51
N GLU A 72 2.72 -13.18 -4.67
CA GLU A 72 2.49 -14.13 -3.59
C GLU A 72 1.56 -13.57 -2.52
N ALA A 73 1.75 -12.30 -2.12
CA ALA A 73 0.87 -11.63 -1.17
C ALA A 73 -0.56 -11.59 -1.72
N TYR A 74 -0.72 -11.13 -2.97
CA TYR A 74 -2.01 -11.13 -3.66
C TYR A 74 -2.65 -12.54 -3.69
N TYR A 75 -1.88 -13.56 -4.04
CA TYR A 75 -2.41 -14.93 -4.13
C TYR A 75 -2.89 -15.45 -2.77
N GLN A 76 -2.12 -15.24 -1.70
CA GLN A 76 -2.52 -15.65 -0.35
C GLN A 76 -3.75 -14.89 0.15
N GLU A 77 -3.83 -13.60 -0.13
CA GLU A 77 -4.91 -12.72 0.31
C GLU A 77 -6.21 -13.01 -0.48
N ALA A 78 -6.13 -13.07 -1.81
CA ALA A 78 -7.25 -13.44 -2.69
C ALA A 78 -7.76 -14.86 -2.39
N GLY A 79 -6.87 -15.79 -2.06
CA GLY A 79 -7.19 -17.19 -1.72
C GLY A 79 -7.98 -17.39 -0.41
N ARG A 80 -8.34 -16.31 0.29
CA ARG A 80 -9.31 -16.36 1.41
C ARG A 80 -10.74 -16.50 0.93
N ALA A 81 -11.04 -16.08 -0.30
CA ALA A 81 -12.37 -16.18 -0.86
C ALA A 81 -12.68 -17.63 -1.28
N GLY A 82 -13.94 -18.07 -1.10
CA GLY A 82 -14.45 -19.31 -1.70
C GLY A 82 -13.82 -20.60 -1.19
N ARG A 83 -13.35 -20.64 0.07
CA ARG A 83 -12.76 -21.86 0.67
C ARG A 83 -13.77 -23.00 0.85
N ASP A 84 -15.06 -22.68 0.87
CA ASP A 84 -16.17 -23.63 0.80
C ASP A 84 -16.43 -24.18 -0.62
N GLY A 85 -15.66 -23.76 -1.62
CA GLY A 85 -15.80 -24.19 -3.01
C GLY A 85 -16.93 -23.50 -3.79
N LEU A 86 -17.68 -22.60 -3.14
CA LEU A 86 -18.73 -21.82 -3.81
C LEU A 86 -18.12 -20.64 -4.60
N PRO A 87 -18.85 -20.13 -5.62
CA PRO A 87 -18.37 -18.98 -6.39
C PRO A 87 -17.97 -17.80 -5.52
N ALA A 88 -16.79 -17.26 -5.80
CA ALA A 88 -16.23 -16.11 -5.10
C ALA A 88 -15.45 -15.22 -6.07
N ARG A 89 -15.21 -13.97 -5.67
CA ARG A 89 -14.55 -12.95 -6.47
C ARG A 89 -13.32 -12.39 -5.76
N ALA A 90 -12.27 -12.14 -6.52
CA ALA A 90 -11.13 -11.36 -6.09
C ALA A 90 -11.04 -10.12 -6.98
N LEU A 91 -11.20 -8.94 -6.37
CA LEU A 91 -11.11 -7.65 -7.04
C LEU A 91 -9.80 -6.98 -6.65
N LEU A 92 -9.12 -6.38 -7.63
CA LEU A 92 -7.91 -5.61 -7.43
C LEU A 92 -8.12 -4.24 -8.07
N LEU A 93 -8.23 -3.21 -7.24
CA LEU A 93 -8.36 -1.82 -7.66
C LEU A 93 -6.95 -1.25 -7.80
N ALA A 94 -6.40 -1.32 -9.02
CA ALA A 94 -5.03 -0.91 -9.28
C ALA A 94 -4.99 0.52 -9.82
N GLU A 95 -4.19 1.37 -9.18
CA GLU A 95 -3.98 2.75 -9.61
C GLU A 95 -2.50 3.04 -9.90
N ASN A 96 -2.20 3.93 -10.83
CA ASN A 96 -0.81 4.28 -11.15
C ASN A 96 -0.04 4.88 -9.95
N ARG A 97 -0.74 5.48 -8.99
CA ARG A 97 -0.14 5.97 -7.73
C ARG A 97 0.47 4.84 -6.89
N ASP A 98 -0.06 3.63 -6.99
CA ASP A 98 0.44 2.48 -6.24
C ASP A 98 1.86 2.12 -6.68
N LYS A 99 2.21 2.34 -7.95
CA LYS A 99 3.59 2.16 -8.45
C LYS A 99 4.56 3.03 -7.68
N ALA A 100 4.22 4.31 -7.53
CA ALA A 100 5.06 5.27 -6.83
C ALA A 100 5.18 4.94 -5.34
N LEU A 101 4.08 4.49 -4.71
CA LEU A 101 4.08 4.04 -3.32
C LEU A 101 4.99 2.81 -3.13
N HIS A 102 4.89 1.79 -3.97
CA HIS A 102 5.78 0.63 -3.92
C HIS A 102 7.25 1.01 -4.06
N VAL A 103 7.59 1.82 -5.06
CA VAL A 103 8.96 2.31 -5.26
C VAL A 103 9.45 3.09 -4.04
N HIS A 104 8.59 3.90 -3.42
CA HIS A 104 8.92 4.61 -2.19
C HIS A 104 9.23 3.64 -1.05
N PHE A 105 8.40 2.63 -0.80
CA PHE A 105 8.64 1.63 0.24
C PHE A 105 9.91 0.82 0.01
N ILE A 106 10.16 0.36 -1.23
CA ILE A 106 11.38 -0.37 -1.59
C ILE A 106 12.64 0.46 -1.28
N LYS A 107 12.59 1.77 -1.57
CA LYS A 107 13.70 2.69 -1.28
C LYS A 107 13.83 2.99 0.21
N ARG A 108 12.71 3.16 0.93
CA ARG A 108 12.72 3.46 2.37
C ARG A 108 13.23 2.29 3.22
N GLU A 109 12.98 1.06 2.76
CA GLU A 109 13.49 -0.17 3.38
C GLU A 109 14.94 -0.49 3.00
N GLN A 110 15.59 0.36 2.20
CA GLN A 110 17.01 0.21 1.92
C GLN A 110 17.80 0.51 3.21
N ILE A 111 18.51 -0.52 3.67
CA ILE A 111 19.32 -0.44 4.88
C ILE A 111 20.71 0.06 4.47
N ASP A 112 21.23 1.02 5.23
CA ASP A 112 22.60 1.51 5.08
C ASP A 112 23.62 0.40 5.39
N GLU A 113 24.65 0.26 4.54
CA GLU A 113 25.63 -0.83 4.61
C GLU A 113 26.49 -0.80 5.89
N GLY A 114 26.53 0.32 6.61
CA GLY A 114 27.23 0.47 7.89
C GLY A 114 26.41 -0.03 9.09
N LEU A 115 25.08 -0.12 8.98
CA LEU A 115 24.21 -0.52 10.10
C LEU A 115 24.46 -1.95 10.62
N PRO A 116 24.77 -2.96 9.79
CA PRO A 116 25.13 -4.28 10.30
C PRO A 116 26.35 -4.25 11.23
N GLY A 117 27.39 -3.48 10.88
CA GLY A 117 28.59 -3.33 11.70
C GLY A 117 28.29 -2.62 13.02
N TRP A 118 27.56 -1.50 12.95
CA TRP A 118 27.12 -0.78 14.14
C TRP A 118 26.33 -1.68 15.11
N LEU A 119 25.38 -2.48 14.59
CA LEU A 119 24.59 -3.38 15.43
C LEU A 119 25.47 -4.51 16.01
N ALA A 120 26.40 -5.05 15.23
CA ALA A 120 27.32 -6.07 15.69
C ALA A 120 28.23 -5.55 16.83
N ASP A 121 28.73 -4.33 16.72
CA ASP A 121 29.55 -3.70 17.78
C ASP A 121 28.74 -3.50 19.07
N ARG A 122 27.48 -3.06 18.96
CA ARG A 122 26.59 -2.94 20.12
C ARG A 122 26.31 -4.29 20.78
N ILE A 123 26.08 -5.34 19.99
CA ILE A 123 25.87 -6.70 20.50
C ILE A 123 27.15 -7.22 21.17
N ALA A 124 28.32 -7.04 20.55
CA ALA A 124 29.59 -7.47 21.10
C ALA A 124 29.93 -6.77 22.42
N ALA A 125 29.65 -5.46 22.53
CA ALA A 125 29.87 -4.69 23.75
C ALA A 125 28.94 -5.11 24.91
N ALA A 126 27.76 -5.66 24.61
CA ALA A 126 26.79 -6.13 25.60
C ALA A 126 26.93 -7.63 25.91
N ALA A 127 27.80 -8.35 25.20
CA ALA A 127 28.01 -9.77 25.42
C ALA A 127 28.87 -10.02 26.66
N ASP A 128 28.49 -11.03 27.45
CA ASP A 128 29.27 -11.50 28.59
C ASP A 128 30.48 -12.36 28.15
N GLY A 129 31.25 -12.86 29.12
CA GLY A 129 32.42 -13.71 28.86
C GLY A 129 32.11 -15.04 28.18
N GLU A 130 30.84 -15.48 28.16
CA GLU A 130 30.38 -16.65 27.41
C GLU A 130 29.80 -16.28 26.04
N GLY A 131 29.76 -14.99 25.71
CA GLY A 131 29.21 -14.42 24.48
C GLY A 131 27.69 -14.22 24.53
N ARG A 132 27.01 -14.38 25.67
CA ARG A 132 25.56 -14.17 25.76
C ARG A 132 25.26 -12.68 25.87
N TYR A 133 24.26 -12.20 25.16
CA TYR A 133 23.82 -10.81 25.22
C TYR A 133 22.31 -10.73 25.46
N VAL A 134 21.90 -9.66 26.16
CA VAL A 134 20.50 -9.24 26.27
C VAL A 134 20.47 -7.73 26.13
N LEU A 135 19.75 -7.24 25.13
CA LEU A 135 19.63 -5.82 24.80
C LEU A 135 18.19 -5.36 24.94
N ASP A 136 18.02 -4.09 25.30
CA ASP A 136 16.74 -3.39 25.28
C ASP A 136 16.30 -3.15 23.83
N GLY A 137 15.22 -3.80 23.41
CA GLY A 137 14.68 -3.68 22.06
C GLY A 137 14.28 -2.24 21.71
N PRO A 138 13.50 -1.54 22.55
CA PRO A 138 13.13 -0.14 22.32
C PRO A 138 14.32 0.82 22.15
N GLU A 139 15.41 0.65 22.89
CA GLU A 139 16.65 1.42 22.73
C GLU A 139 17.31 1.16 21.37
N LEU A 140 17.45 -0.11 20.96
CA LEU A 140 18.00 -0.45 19.65
C LEU A 140 17.17 0.12 18.51
N VAL A 141 15.84 0.02 18.61
CA VAL A 141 14.93 0.58 17.61
C VAL A 141 15.11 2.09 17.49
N ARG A 142 15.25 2.82 18.61
CA ARG A 142 15.56 4.26 18.58
C ARG A 142 16.89 4.55 17.91
N GLY A 143 17.94 3.77 18.20
CA GLY A 143 19.25 3.89 17.56
C GLY A 143 19.22 3.64 16.04
N LEU A 144 18.27 2.83 15.57
CA LEU A 144 18.08 2.49 14.15
C LEU A 144 17.09 3.42 13.42
N GLY A 145 16.67 4.51 14.05
CA GLY A 145 15.73 5.48 13.47
C GLY A 145 14.25 5.13 13.65
N GLY A 146 13.92 4.35 14.67
CA GLY A 146 12.52 4.07 15.07
C GLY A 146 11.86 2.89 14.35
N ASP A 147 12.61 2.07 13.62
CA ASP A 147 12.07 1.01 12.76
C ASP A 147 12.38 -0.40 13.33
N GLY A 148 11.34 -1.05 13.89
CA GLY A 148 11.45 -2.40 14.43
C GLY A 148 11.62 -3.50 13.37
N ASP A 149 11.12 -3.29 12.16
CA ASP A 149 11.31 -4.24 11.05
C ASP A 149 12.75 -4.20 10.55
N ARG A 150 13.34 -3.01 10.49
CA ARG A 150 14.76 -2.82 10.22
C ARG A 150 15.65 -3.54 11.23
N MET A 151 15.34 -3.44 12.53
CA MET A 151 16.08 -4.16 13.58
C MET A 151 16.04 -5.68 13.36
N ARG A 152 14.85 -6.25 13.12
CA ARG A 152 14.69 -7.68 12.85
C ARG A 152 15.44 -8.13 11.59
N ALA A 153 15.39 -7.33 10.53
CA ALA A 153 16.12 -7.61 9.29
C ALA A 153 17.63 -7.67 9.56
N LEU A 154 18.19 -6.68 10.24
CA LEU A 154 19.62 -6.62 10.59
C LEU A 154 20.06 -7.83 11.43
N LEU A 155 19.29 -8.21 12.46
CA LEU A 155 19.55 -9.41 13.26
C LEU A 155 19.55 -10.67 12.39
N GLY A 156 18.64 -10.76 11.41
CA GLY A 156 18.61 -11.85 10.43
C GLY A 156 19.86 -11.88 9.54
N HIS A 157 20.35 -10.71 9.09
CA HIS A 157 21.58 -10.62 8.29
C HIS A 157 22.80 -11.06 9.11
N LEU A 158 22.94 -10.58 10.35
CA LEU A 158 24.04 -10.98 11.26
C LEU A 158 23.99 -12.47 11.60
N THR A 159 22.79 -13.04 11.76
CA THR A 159 22.61 -14.47 11.97
C THR A 159 23.07 -15.28 10.76
N ARG A 160 22.66 -14.90 9.54
CA ARG A 160 23.11 -15.55 8.30
C ARG A 160 24.61 -15.41 8.05
N ALA A 161 25.21 -14.30 8.47
CA ALA A 161 26.65 -14.06 8.39
C ALA A 161 27.46 -14.83 9.45
N GLY A 162 26.80 -15.55 10.37
CA GLY A 162 27.47 -16.33 11.42
C GLY A 162 28.08 -15.49 12.53
N VAL A 163 27.58 -14.27 12.75
CA VAL A 163 28.06 -13.36 13.80
C VAL A 163 27.33 -13.65 15.11
N ILE A 164 26.02 -13.87 15.03
CA ILE A 164 25.15 -14.10 16.19
C ILE A 164 24.27 -15.33 15.99
N SER A 165 23.81 -15.89 17.10
CA SER A 165 22.67 -16.80 17.18
C SER A 165 21.58 -16.13 18.01
N SER A 166 20.42 -15.87 17.40
CA SER A 166 19.29 -15.23 18.09
C SER A 166 18.54 -16.25 18.95
N SER A 167 18.11 -15.85 20.15
CA SER A 167 17.27 -16.65 21.05
C SER A 167 15.84 -16.09 21.10
N PRO A 168 14.81 -16.93 21.32
CA PRO A 168 13.46 -16.44 21.58
C PRO A 168 13.46 -15.51 22.79
N SER A 169 12.88 -14.31 22.63
CA SER A 169 12.81 -13.30 23.67
C SER A 169 11.47 -12.58 23.64
N ALA A 170 11.12 -11.94 24.76
CA ALA A 170 9.96 -11.07 24.83
C ALA A 170 10.12 -9.90 23.83
N PRO A 171 9.02 -9.29 23.33
CA PRO A 171 9.07 -8.27 22.27
C PRO A 171 9.91 -7.03 22.60
N ASP A 172 10.09 -6.75 23.89
CA ASP A 172 10.88 -5.66 24.45
C ASP A 172 12.38 -5.99 24.57
N ARG A 173 12.80 -7.22 24.24
CA ARG A 173 14.17 -7.68 24.41
C ARG A 173 14.71 -8.35 23.16
N VAL A 174 16.01 -8.15 22.93
CA VAL A 174 16.78 -8.87 21.93
C VAL A 174 17.85 -9.68 22.64
N ALA A 175 17.73 -11.01 22.61
CA ALA A 175 18.66 -11.90 23.28
C ALA A 175 19.29 -12.89 22.32
N GLY A 176 20.50 -13.35 22.65
CA GLY A 176 21.20 -14.34 21.86
C GLY A 176 22.62 -14.58 22.32
N ARG A 177 23.42 -15.13 21.41
CA ARG A 177 24.85 -15.38 21.62
C ARG A 177 25.67 -14.86 20.46
N VAL A 178 26.79 -14.21 20.75
CA VAL A 178 27.85 -13.92 19.78
C VAL A 178 28.59 -15.23 19.50
N ILE A 179 28.58 -15.66 18.24
CA ILE A 179 29.19 -16.91 17.79
C ILE A 179 30.36 -16.66 16.82
N GLY A 180 30.50 -15.44 16.32
CA GLY A 180 31.57 -15.04 15.42
C GLY A 180 31.85 -13.54 15.51
N ARG A 181 33.00 -13.10 14.98
CA ARG A 181 33.35 -11.68 14.89
C ARG A 181 32.75 -11.06 13.64
N PHE A 182 32.37 -9.79 13.71
CA PHE A 182 32.02 -9.01 12.53
C PHE A 182 33.32 -8.56 11.84
N ASP A 183 33.83 -9.39 10.93
CA ASP A 183 35.03 -9.13 10.14
C ASP A 183 34.68 -8.75 8.69
N GLY A 184 35.70 -8.58 7.84
CA GLY A 184 35.50 -8.25 6.43
C GLY A 184 34.68 -9.29 5.66
N ARG A 185 34.73 -10.57 6.06
CA ARG A 185 33.94 -11.65 5.46
C ARG A 185 32.47 -11.55 5.89
N ALA A 186 32.20 -11.37 7.18
CA ALA A 186 30.86 -11.17 7.70
C ALA A 186 30.21 -9.91 7.09
N ALA A 187 30.96 -8.82 6.98
CA ALA A 187 30.52 -7.60 6.31
C ALA A 187 30.15 -7.83 4.85
N ALA A 188 30.96 -8.58 4.09
CA ALA A 188 30.67 -8.93 2.71
C ALA A 188 29.40 -9.80 2.57
N LEU A 189 29.19 -10.78 3.47
CA LEU A 189 27.97 -11.59 3.50
C LEU A 189 26.73 -10.75 3.80
N CYS A 190 26.82 -9.83 4.77
CA CYS A 190 25.73 -8.90 5.08
C CYS A 190 25.39 -8.01 3.87
N ARG A 191 26.40 -7.40 3.21
CA ARG A 191 26.18 -6.60 2.00
C ARG A 191 25.52 -7.42 0.89
N SER A 192 26.02 -8.61 0.58
CA SER A 192 25.42 -9.48 -0.44
C SER A 192 23.96 -9.82 -0.11
N SER A 193 23.68 -10.14 1.15
CA SER A 193 22.31 -10.46 1.57
C SER A 193 21.37 -9.25 1.51
N LEU A 194 21.87 -8.05 1.79
CA LEU A 194 21.12 -6.79 1.63
C LEU A 194 20.81 -6.51 0.16
N GLU A 195 21.82 -6.63 -0.71
CA GLU A 195 21.65 -6.47 -2.16
C GLU A 195 20.65 -7.47 -2.75
N GLU A 196 20.72 -8.74 -2.34
CA GLU A 196 19.78 -9.77 -2.76
C GLU A 196 18.35 -9.45 -2.33
N GLY A 197 18.16 -8.97 -1.09
CA GLY A 197 16.85 -8.52 -0.61
C GLY A 197 16.27 -7.37 -1.44
N ILE A 198 17.10 -6.37 -1.80
CA ILE A 198 16.70 -5.27 -2.69
C ILE A 198 16.35 -5.81 -4.09
N LYS A 199 17.18 -6.67 -4.67
CA LYS A 199 16.94 -7.30 -5.98
C LYS A 199 15.63 -8.10 -5.97
N ALA A 200 15.37 -8.85 -4.90
CA ALA A 200 14.14 -9.63 -4.73
C ALA A 200 12.91 -8.73 -4.67
N ARG A 201 12.92 -7.66 -3.88
CA ARG A 201 11.80 -6.68 -3.82
C ARG A 201 11.53 -6.04 -5.18
N TRP A 202 12.57 -5.64 -5.91
CA TRP A 202 12.41 -5.09 -7.27
C TRP A 202 11.88 -6.13 -8.26
N ARG A 203 12.20 -7.40 -8.08
CA ARG A 203 11.65 -8.50 -8.88
C ARG A 203 10.15 -8.66 -8.60
N GLN A 204 9.77 -8.75 -7.32
CA GLN A 204 8.38 -8.83 -6.89
C GLN A 204 7.53 -7.66 -7.41
N TYR A 205 8.07 -6.43 -7.31
CA TYR A 205 7.45 -5.24 -7.89
C TYR A 205 7.18 -5.41 -9.39
N ARG A 206 8.19 -5.84 -10.16
CA ARG A 206 8.02 -6.03 -11.62
C ARG A 206 7.00 -7.13 -11.92
N GLU A 207 6.99 -8.20 -11.14
CA GLU A 207 6.08 -9.34 -11.32
C GLU A 207 4.62 -8.95 -11.04
N ILE A 208 4.34 -8.27 -9.93
CA ILE A 208 2.96 -7.86 -9.62
C ILE A 208 2.43 -6.84 -10.64
N TRP A 209 3.25 -5.89 -11.09
CA TRP A 209 2.84 -4.93 -12.11
C TRP A 209 2.67 -5.57 -13.49
N ALA A 210 3.54 -6.52 -13.86
CA ALA A 210 3.34 -7.33 -15.06
C ALA A 210 2.07 -8.18 -14.98
N TYR A 211 1.66 -8.61 -13.78
CA TYR A 211 0.38 -9.28 -13.57
C TYR A 211 -0.81 -8.33 -13.74
N VAL A 212 -0.75 -7.11 -13.17
CA VAL A 212 -1.81 -6.09 -13.25
C VAL A 212 -2.02 -5.61 -14.69
N GLU A 213 -0.95 -5.31 -15.41
CA GLU A 213 -1.00 -4.66 -16.73
C GLU A 213 -1.22 -5.64 -17.89
N ARG A 214 -1.22 -6.94 -17.61
CA ARG A 214 -1.38 -7.98 -18.62
C ARG A 214 -2.79 -7.99 -19.22
N GLU A 215 -2.88 -8.23 -20.53
CA GLU A 215 -4.15 -8.37 -21.26
C GLU A 215 -4.59 -9.84 -21.47
N SER A 216 -3.81 -10.79 -20.98
CA SER A 216 -4.12 -12.23 -21.06
C SER A 216 -4.60 -12.81 -19.73
N CYS A 217 -5.17 -14.01 -19.77
CA CYS A 217 -5.75 -14.72 -18.64
C CYS A 217 -4.94 -14.56 -17.32
N ARG A 218 -5.58 -13.96 -16.31
CA ARG A 218 -5.02 -13.75 -14.96
C ARG A 218 -4.67 -15.07 -14.28
N ARG A 219 -5.58 -16.05 -14.36
CA ARG A 219 -5.38 -17.39 -13.77
C ARG A 219 -4.13 -18.07 -14.33
N ARG A 220 -3.92 -18.00 -15.65
CA ARG A 220 -2.70 -18.55 -16.27
C ARG A 220 -1.44 -17.87 -15.76
N ALA A 221 -1.47 -16.56 -15.55
CA ALA A 221 -0.33 -15.81 -15.02
C ALA A 221 0.02 -16.23 -13.58
N ILE A 222 -0.99 -16.40 -12.72
CA ILE A 222 -0.80 -16.90 -11.35
C ILE A 222 -0.23 -18.31 -11.36
N LEU A 223 -0.85 -19.24 -12.11
CA LEU A 223 -0.37 -20.63 -12.20
C LEU A 223 1.09 -20.69 -12.68
N GLY A 224 1.40 -19.95 -13.74
CA GLY A 224 2.75 -19.86 -14.28
C GLY A 224 3.78 -19.30 -13.29
N HIS A 225 3.38 -18.34 -12.45
CA HIS A 225 4.23 -17.79 -11.37
C HIS A 225 4.64 -18.87 -10.36
N PHE A 226 3.72 -19.77 -10.01
CA PHE A 226 3.97 -20.88 -9.09
C PHE A 226 4.48 -22.16 -9.78
N GLY A 227 4.86 -22.06 -11.05
CA GLY A 227 5.47 -23.16 -11.81
C GLY A 227 4.49 -24.11 -12.49
N ASP A 228 3.17 -23.89 -12.38
CA ASP A 228 2.16 -24.67 -13.09
C ASP A 228 1.96 -24.13 -14.52
N ARG A 229 2.35 -24.94 -15.50
CA ARG A 229 2.26 -24.61 -16.94
C ARG A 229 1.02 -25.20 -17.61
N SER A 230 0.13 -25.84 -16.86
CA SER A 230 -1.10 -26.40 -17.40
C SER A 230 -1.99 -25.29 -17.97
N ALA A 231 -2.77 -25.64 -19.00
CA ALA A 231 -3.83 -24.75 -19.47
C ALA A 231 -4.90 -24.67 -18.38
N PRO A 232 -5.27 -23.47 -17.90
CA PRO A 232 -6.26 -23.38 -16.83
C PRO A 232 -7.59 -23.96 -17.29
N ALA A 233 -8.18 -24.82 -16.45
CA ALA A 233 -9.52 -25.37 -16.62
C ALA A 233 -10.60 -24.30 -16.35
N ALA A 234 -10.57 -23.21 -17.11
CA ALA A 234 -11.49 -22.11 -16.99
C ALA A 234 -12.82 -22.45 -17.67
N ARG A 235 -13.92 -22.46 -16.91
CA ARG A 235 -15.26 -22.43 -17.50
C ARG A 235 -15.50 -21.03 -18.10
N PRO A 236 -16.07 -20.91 -19.31
CA PRO A 236 -16.58 -19.63 -19.82
C PRO A 236 -17.46 -18.96 -18.76
N GLY A 237 -17.28 -17.66 -18.52
CA GLY A 237 -18.05 -16.91 -17.52
C GLY A 237 -17.54 -16.96 -16.07
N ALA A 238 -16.45 -17.68 -15.77
CA ALA A 238 -15.98 -17.87 -14.37
C ALA A 238 -14.46 -17.84 -14.19
N CYS A 239 -13.73 -17.19 -15.12
CA CYS A 239 -12.27 -17.16 -15.09
C CYS A 239 -11.68 -15.88 -14.50
N CYS A 240 -11.70 -14.79 -15.28
CA CYS A 240 -11.15 -13.48 -14.91
C CYS A 240 -11.61 -12.43 -15.95
N ASP A 241 -11.42 -11.16 -15.61
CA ASP A 241 -11.65 -9.97 -16.45
C ASP A 241 -11.07 -10.09 -17.87
N ALA A 242 -9.86 -10.62 -18.03
CA ALA A 242 -9.23 -10.76 -19.34
C ALA A 242 -9.85 -11.88 -20.21
N CYS A 243 -10.51 -12.86 -19.60
CA CYS A 243 -11.18 -13.95 -20.32
C CYS A 243 -12.66 -13.66 -20.56
N ASP A 244 -13.27 -12.85 -19.68
CA ASP A 244 -14.64 -12.40 -19.77
C ASP A 244 -14.72 -10.96 -19.24
N PRO A 245 -14.67 -9.96 -20.14
CA PRO A 245 -14.80 -8.56 -19.77
C PRO A 245 -16.13 -8.23 -19.07
N GLY A 246 -17.17 -9.05 -19.24
CA GLY A 246 -18.45 -8.89 -18.56
C GLY A 246 -18.38 -9.11 -17.04
N LEU A 247 -17.27 -9.67 -16.54
CA LEU A 247 -17.01 -9.79 -15.10
C LEU A 247 -16.59 -8.47 -14.45
N VAL A 248 -16.15 -7.49 -15.24
CA VAL A 248 -15.76 -6.17 -14.73
C VAL A 248 -17.02 -5.39 -14.41
N PRO A 249 -17.25 -4.97 -13.15
CA PRO A 249 -18.38 -4.12 -12.83
C PRO A 249 -18.28 -2.82 -13.62
N ALA A 250 -19.40 -2.34 -14.15
CA ALA A 250 -19.44 -1.02 -14.77
C ALA A 250 -18.91 0.01 -13.77
N PRO A 251 -18.06 0.96 -14.20
CA PRO A 251 -17.62 2.02 -13.32
C PRO A 251 -18.88 2.71 -12.76
N PRO A 252 -18.88 3.10 -11.48
CA PRO A 252 -19.96 3.93 -10.98
C PRO A 252 -20.07 5.16 -11.90
N PRO A 253 -21.28 5.66 -12.16
CA PRO A 253 -21.39 6.96 -12.78
C PRO A 253 -20.53 7.93 -11.96
N PRO A 254 -19.75 8.82 -12.59
CA PRO A 254 -19.04 9.83 -11.84
C PRO A 254 -20.05 10.47 -10.89
N ASP A 255 -19.67 10.67 -9.62
CA ASP A 255 -20.50 11.46 -8.72
C ASP A 255 -20.94 12.70 -9.50
N PRO A 256 -22.24 13.01 -9.56
CA PRO A 256 -22.72 14.19 -10.25
C PRO A 256 -22.24 15.41 -9.47
N VAL A 257 -20.95 15.72 -9.58
CA VAL A 257 -20.47 17.07 -9.42
C VAL A 257 -21.07 17.76 -10.63
N ALA A 258 -22.16 18.49 -10.42
CA ALA A 258 -22.66 19.41 -11.41
C ALA A 258 -21.53 20.42 -11.65
N ILE A 259 -20.72 20.17 -12.68
CA ILE A 259 -19.71 21.12 -13.14
C ILE A 259 -20.46 22.08 -14.03
N GLU A 260 -21.13 23.05 -13.42
CA GLU A 260 -21.90 24.05 -14.15
C GLU A 260 -21.00 25.15 -14.70
N ASN A 261 -19.93 25.45 -13.96
CA ASN A 261 -18.99 26.51 -14.29
C ASN A 261 -17.54 26.13 -13.92
N LEU A 262 -16.63 27.05 -14.22
CA LEU A 262 -15.19 26.87 -13.97
C LEU A 262 -14.85 26.72 -12.48
N ASP A 263 -15.57 27.41 -11.58
CA ASP A 263 -15.30 27.32 -10.13
C ASP A 263 -15.63 25.92 -9.62
N ASP A 264 -16.75 25.35 -10.06
CA ASP A 264 -17.15 23.99 -9.70
C ASP A 264 -16.12 22.97 -10.22
N ALA A 265 -15.61 23.19 -11.43
CA ALA A 265 -14.55 22.38 -12.00
C ALA A 265 -13.25 22.45 -11.15
N ILE A 266 -12.83 23.65 -10.76
CA ILE A 266 -11.64 23.85 -9.92
C ILE A 266 -11.83 23.20 -8.55
N ILE A 267 -12.98 23.40 -7.90
CA ILE A 267 -13.32 22.80 -6.60
C ILE A 267 -13.36 21.28 -6.70
N SER A 268 -13.92 20.74 -7.80
CA SER A 268 -13.94 19.30 -8.09
C SER A 268 -12.52 18.72 -8.15
N VAL A 269 -11.61 19.36 -8.89
CA VAL A 269 -10.20 18.92 -8.95
C VAL A 269 -9.52 19.04 -7.58
N ALA A 270 -9.72 20.14 -6.85
CA ALA A 270 -9.13 20.33 -5.52
C ALA A 270 -9.60 19.29 -4.49
N ARG A 271 -10.84 18.78 -4.64
CA ARG A 271 -11.42 17.71 -3.81
C ARG A 271 -10.94 16.33 -4.23
N ALA A 272 -11.03 16.01 -5.52
CA ALA A 272 -10.93 14.65 -6.02
C ALA A 272 -9.50 14.25 -6.43
N ALA A 273 -8.63 15.19 -6.74
CA ALA A 273 -7.29 14.85 -7.24
C ALA A 273 -6.44 14.19 -6.14
N GLN A 274 -6.05 12.94 -6.39
CA GLN A 274 -5.12 12.20 -5.53
C GLN A 274 -3.93 11.67 -6.35
N PRO A 275 -2.68 12.07 -6.05
CA PRO A 275 -2.27 13.02 -5.00
C PRO A 275 -2.84 14.43 -5.21
N ALA A 276 -2.92 15.21 -4.14
CA ALA A 276 -3.36 16.61 -4.21
C ALA A 276 -2.47 17.42 -5.16
N VAL A 277 -3.08 18.37 -5.87
CA VAL A 277 -2.43 19.11 -6.96
C VAL A 277 -2.25 20.58 -6.61
N GLY A 278 -1.16 21.16 -7.11
CA GLY A 278 -0.97 22.63 -7.07
C GLY A 278 -1.71 23.33 -8.21
N ARG A 279 -1.75 24.66 -8.14
CA ARG A 279 -2.42 25.59 -9.06
C ARG A 279 -2.18 25.27 -10.54
N THR A 280 -0.91 25.14 -10.94
CA THR A 280 -0.51 24.88 -12.33
C THR A 280 -0.98 23.52 -12.84
N THR A 281 -0.96 22.50 -11.97
CA THR A 281 -1.43 21.15 -12.33
C THR A 281 -2.95 21.11 -12.39
N CYS A 282 -3.66 21.82 -11.51
CA CYS A 282 -5.12 22.00 -11.60
C CYS A 282 -5.53 22.61 -12.95
N SER A 283 -4.90 23.74 -13.33
CA SER A 283 -5.12 24.37 -14.65
C SER A 283 -4.84 23.41 -15.82
N GLU A 284 -3.81 22.57 -15.71
CA GLU A 284 -3.49 21.58 -16.74
C GLU A 284 -4.55 20.48 -16.88
N ILE A 285 -5.07 19.98 -15.76
CA ILE A 285 -6.12 18.94 -15.71
C ILE A 285 -7.40 19.48 -16.36
N LEU A 286 -7.85 20.66 -15.94
CA LEU A 286 -9.08 21.29 -16.46
C LEU A 286 -8.98 21.61 -17.95
N HIS A 287 -7.79 21.95 -18.44
CA HIS A 287 -7.54 22.17 -19.87
C HIS A 287 -7.45 20.87 -20.68
N GLY A 288 -7.27 19.70 -20.04
CA GLY A 288 -7.13 18.41 -20.72
C GLY A 288 -5.69 18.13 -21.19
N GLY A 289 -4.68 18.61 -20.46
CA GLY A 289 -3.28 18.39 -20.77
C GLY A 289 -2.86 16.92 -20.67
N ARG A 290 -1.85 16.52 -21.46
CA ARG A 290 -1.39 15.12 -21.56
C ARG A 290 0.04 14.93 -21.07
N SER A 291 0.52 15.76 -20.15
CA SER A 291 1.89 15.60 -19.65
C SER A 291 2.06 14.26 -18.93
N LYS A 292 3.32 13.77 -18.91
CA LYS A 292 3.67 12.52 -18.22
C LYS A 292 3.21 12.50 -16.76
N LYS A 293 3.18 13.67 -16.10
CA LYS A 293 2.72 13.81 -14.71
C LYS A 293 1.23 13.49 -14.57
N LEU A 294 0.39 14.00 -15.47
CA LEU A 294 -1.07 13.81 -15.43
C LEU A 294 -1.42 12.33 -15.65
N LEU A 295 -0.89 11.73 -16.71
CA LEU A 295 -1.13 10.32 -17.05
C LEU A 295 -0.59 9.38 -15.96
N ARG A 296 0.59 9.67 -15.40
CA ARG A 296 1.18 8.87 -14.31
C ARG A 296 0.32 8.90 -13.04
N ASN A 297 -0.43 9.96 -12.81
CA ASN A 297 -1.31 10.06 -11.64
C ASN A 297 -2.78 9.78 -11.98
N SER A 298 -3.07 9.32 -13.20
CA SER A 298 -4.42 9.04 -13.70
C SER A 298 -5.41 10.21 -13.54
N TYR A 299 -4.93 11.45 -13.60
CA TYR A 299 -5.81 12.63 -13.47
C TYR A 299 -6.73 12.82 -14.67
N ASP A 300 -6.45 12.13 -15.78
CA ASP A 300 -7.32 12.01 -16.94
C ASP A 300 -8.64 11.26 -16.67
N GLY A 301 -8.73 10.55 -15.54
CA GLY A 301 -9.97 9.95 -15.06
C GLY A 301 -10.83 10.87 -14.16
N LEU A 302 -10.39 12.09 -13.86
CA LEU A 302 -11.15 13.00 -12.98
C LEU A 302 -12.40 13.55 -13.69
N PRO A 303 -13.53 13.74 -12.98
CA PRO A 303 -14.77 14.27 -13.58
C PRO A 303 -14.60 15.60 -14.31
N ALA A 304 -13.71 16.46 -13.81
CA ALA A 304 -13.42 17.78 -14.38
C ALA A 304 -12.28 17.78 -15.41
N TYR A 305 -11.72 16.63 -15.79
CA TYR A 305 -10.64 16.58 -16.76
C TYR A 305 -11.10 17.09 -18.13
N GLY A 306 -10.41 18.09 -18.66
CA GLY A 306 -10.73 18.68 -19.97
C GLY A 306 -12.03 19.48 -20.04
N SER A 307 -12.73 19.69 -18.92
CA SER A 307 -14.00 20.44 -18.88
C SER A 307 -13.86 21.89 -19.33
N SER A 308 -12.64 22.44 -19.26
CA SER A 308 -12.30 23.82 -19.63
C SER A 308 -11.30 23.89 -20.78
N SER A 309 -11.29 22.87 -21.67
CA SER A 309 -10.40 22.79 -22.85
C SER A 309 -10.54 23.97 -23.82
N HIS A 310 -11.69 24.65 -23.84
CA HIS A 310 -11.95 25.84 -24.65
C HIS A 310 -11.28 27.13 -24.11
N MET A 311 -10.81 27.12 -22.86
CA MET A 311 -10.15 28.27 -22.22
C MET A 311 -8.63 28.16 -22.32
N ARG A 312 -7.93 29.30 -22.31
CA ARG A 312 -6.46 29.27 -22.21
C ARG A 312 -6.06 28.85 -20.80
N ARG A 313 -4.99 28.06 -20.68
CA ARG A 313 -4.45 27.64 -19.38
C ARG A 313 -4.16 28.79 -18.41
N ALA A 314 -3.71 29.93 -18.95
CA ALA A 314 -3.44 31.14 -18.17
C ALA A 314 -4.71 31.72 -17.53
N ASP A 315 -5.84 31.70 -18.24
CA ASP A 315 -7.12 32.21 -17.72
C ASP A 315 -7.67 31.29 -16.63
N ILE A 316 -7.55 29.96 -16.82
CA ILE A 316 -7.90 28.98 -15.78
C ILE A 316 -7.03 29.18 -14.53
N LEU A 317 -5.72 29.36 -14.72
CA LEU A 317 -4.79 29.57 -13.61
C LEU A 317 -5.13 30.86 -12.86
N ALA A 318 -5.39 31.96 -13.56
CA ALA A 318 -5.83 33.22 -12.95
C ALA A 318 -7.10 33.01 -12.11
N ARG A 319 -8.06 32.22 -12.59
CA ARG A 319 -9.27 31.93 -11.82
C ARG A 319 -9.00 31.09 -10.57
N VAL A 320 -8.07 30.13 -10.62
CA VAL A 320 -7.63 29.39 -9.43
C VAL A 320 -7.05 30.36 -8.39
N ASP A 321 -6.31 31.37 -8.84
CA ASP A 321 -5.67 32.35 -7.98
C ASP A 321 -6.71 33.26 -7.31
N GLU A 322 -7.69 33.73 -8.07
CA GLU A 322 -8.84 34.49 -7.56
C GLU A 322 -9.62 33.71 -6.49
N LEU A 323 -9.79 32.39 -6.65
CA LEU A 323 -10.45 31.56 -5.64
C LEU A 323 -9.62 31.41 -4.37
N ILE A 324 -8.29 31.44 -4.47
CA ILE A 324 -7.41 31.46 -3.30
C ILE A 324 -7.50 32.81 -2.59
N ASP A 325 -7.42 33.91 -3.34
CA ASP A 325 -7.49 35.27 -2.79
C ASP A 325 -8.86 35.54 -2.14
N ALA A 326 -9.93 34.95 -2.67
CA ALA A 326 -11.27 34.99 -2.11
C ALA A 326 -11.48 34.03 -0.91
N GLY A 327 -10.48 33.24 -0.52
CA GLY A 327 -10.57 32.28 0.58
C GLY A 327 -11.48 31.08 0.30
N ARG A 328 -11.82 30.81 -0.97
CA ARG A 328 -12.60 29.62 -1.38
C ARG A 328 -11.71 28.41 -1.61
N LEU A 329 -10.41 28.62 -1.80
CA LEU A 329 -9.35 27.62 -1.81
C LEU A 329 -8.21 28.08 -0.91
N GLU A 330 -7.46 27.11 -0.40
CA GLU A 330 -6.22 27.37 0.33
C GLU A 330 -5.07 26.61 -0.32
N THR A 331 -3.85 27.08 -0.09
CA THR A 331 -2.64 26.36 -0.49
C THR A 331 -1.87 25.93 0.74
N THR A 332 -1.34 24.71 0.74
CA THR A 332 -0.44 24.27 1.81
C THR A 332 0.89 25.02 1.75
N GLY A 333 1.47 25.39 2.90
CA GLY A 333 2.84 25.90 2.94
C GLY A 333 3.89 24.86 2.53
N GLY A 334 5.10 25.31 2.19
CA GLY A 334 6.26 24.47 1.85
C GLY A 334 6.70 24.55 0.39
N PRO A 335 7.70 23.74 -0.02
CA PRO A 335 8.32 23.83 -1.35
C PRO A 335 7.41 23.37 -2.49
N TYR A 336 6.34 22.63 -2.19
CA TYR A 336 5.38 22.10 -3.18
C TYR A 336 3.94 22.34 -2.71
N PRO A 337 3.41 23.58 -2.82
CA PRO A 337 2.07 23.91 -2.35
C PRO A 337 0.99 23.18 -3.16
N VAL A 338 0.02 22.58 -2.46
CA VAL A 338 -1.15 21.92 -3.06
C VAL A 338 -2.44 22.63 -2.66
N LEU A 339 -3.45 22.58 -3.54
CA LEU A 339 -4.78 23.14 -3.31
C LEU A 339 -5.55 22.30 -2.29
N ARG A 340 -6.29 22.97 -1.40
CA ARG A 340 -7.25 22.38 -0.46
C ARG A 340 -8.48 23.26 -0.35
N LEU A 341 -9.57 22.69 0.12
CA LEU A 341 -10.69 23.49 0.60
C LEU A 341 -10.41 24.01 2.02
N PRO A 342 -10.92 25.20 2.37
CA PRO A 342 -10.93 25.68 3.74
C PRO A 342 -11.65 24.69 4.67
N ALA A 343 -11.12 24.50 5.88
CA ALA A 343 -11.69 23.59 6.88
C ALA A 343 -13.13 23.94 7.32
N HIS A 344 -13.61 25.15 7.00
CA HIS A 344 -14.94 25.66 7.35
C HIS A 344 -15.95 25.67 6.19
N ALA A 345 -15.58 25.17 5.01
CA ALA A 345 -16.47 25.12 3.85
C ALA A 345 -17.42 23.91 3.93
N THR A 346 -18.32 23.91 4.93
CA THR A 346 -19.47 23.01 4.95
C THR A 346 -20.52 23.57 4.01
N VAL A 347 -20.83 22.78 2.98
CA VAL A 347 -22.02 22.75 2.11
C VAL A 347 -23.06 23.84 2.42
N ALA A 348 -23.19 24.81 1.51
CA ALA A 348 -24.43 25.56 1.30
C ALA A 348 -25.16 24.95 0.10
#